data_AF-A0A5Q2FBD9-F1
#
_entry.id   AF-A0A5Q2FBD9-F1
#
_cell.length_a   1.000
_cell.length_b   1.000
_cell.length_c   1.000
_cell.angle_alpha   90.00
_cell.angle_beta   90.00
_cell.angle_gamma   90.00
#
_symmetry.space_group_name_H-M   'P 1'
#
loop_
_entity.id
_entity.type
_entity.pdbx_description
1 polymer ?
#
loop_
_entity_poly.entity_id
_entity_poly.type
_entity_poly.pdbx_seq_one_letter_code
_entity_poly.pdbx_strand_id
1 'polypeptide(L)'
;MTAASGFLAAAVALTPLVLHSQSTLDAVPAAAATAATPDAADLAARGNEVTRDRERPALSQAADERAMAQQQLADAVASNRQAMDDEAARAAADKAAADKAAADKAAADKAAADKAAASGAGSYSGAPRDIAQKVAQAEFGWGDAQFQCYDKIIMHESEWNPSATNPSSGAYGIPQALPGSKMASAGADWRTNPVTQIRWGLGYVKDRYGSPCQAWSFKSAHGWY
;
A
#
# COMPACT_ATOMS: atom_id res chain seq x y z
N MET A 1 -25.03 13.14 -8.77
CA MET A 1 -24.80 14.25 -9.71
C MET A 1 -23.63 13.85 -10.59
N THR A 2 -23.91 13.61 -11.86
CA THR A 2 -23.01 13.02 -12.85
C THR A 2 -22.74 14.07 -13.92
N ALA A 3 -21.48 14.33 -14.24
CA ALA A 3 -20.96 14.93 -15.47
C ALA A 3 -19.46 15.20 -15.25
N ALA A 4 -18.55 15.19 -16.22
CA ALA A 4 -18.45 14.68 -17.58
C ALA A 4 -17.01 15.07 -17.99
N SER A 5 -16.19 14.15 -18.50
CA SER A 5 -14.92 14.52 -19.14
C SER A 5 -14.74 13.68 -20.39
N GLY A 6 -14.85 14.35 -21.53
CA GLY A 6 -14.83 13.77 -22.86
C GLY A 6 -13.44 13.36 -23.31
N PHE A 7 -13.39 12.24 -24.03
CA PHE A 7 -12.24 11.81 -24.83
C PHE A 7 -12.37 12.43 -26.23
N LEU A 8 -11.35 13.19 -26.66
CA LEU A 8 -11.19 13.57 -28.07
C LEU A 8 -10.56 12.40 -28.84
N ALA A 9 -11.30 11.86 -29.81
CA ALA A 9 -10.78 10.95 -30.82
C ALA A 9 -10.14 11.76 -31.95
N ALA A 10 -8.84 11.56 -32.19
CA ALA A 10 -8.16 12.08 -33.37
C ALA A 10 -8.28 11.05 -34.50
N ALA A 11 -9.03 11.40 -35.55
CA ALA A 11 -9.16 10.63 -36.77
C ALA A 11 -7.96 10.89 -37.69
N VAL A 12 -7.22 9.83 -38.05
CA VAL A 12 -6.19 9.88 -39.09
C VAL A 12 -6.84 9.55 -40.43
N ALA A 13 -6.98 10.54 -41.29
CA ALA A 13 -7.47 10.37 -42.65
C ALA A 13 -6.32 9.93 -43.57
N LEU A 14 -6.41 8.72 -44.12
CA LEU A 14 -5.62 8.29 -45.27
C LEU A 14 -6.20 8.90 -46.55
N THR A 15 -5.37 9.58 -47.32
CA THR A 15 -5.66 9.93 -48.72
C THR A 15 -4.63 9.27 -49.65
N PRO A 16 -5.04 8.41 -50.59
CA PRO A 16 -4.18 7.98 -51.68
C PRO A 16 -4.22 9.03 -52.80
N LEU A 17 -3.07 9.60 -53.16
CA LEU A 17 -2.95 10.44 -54.35
C LEU A 17 -2.55 9.56 -55.53
N VAL A 18 -3.46 9.42 -56.49
CA VAL A 18 -3.27 8.71 -57.76
C VAL A 18 -3.30 9.73 -58.91
N LEU A 19 -2.42 9.45 -59.88
CA LEU A 19 -2.37 9.90 -61.28
C LEU A 19 -1.78 11.28 -61.59
N HIS A 20 -0.82 11.31 -62.52
CA HIS A 20 -1.08 11.64 -63.93
C HIS A 20 0.14 11.24 -64.80
N SER A 21 -0.02 10.24 -65.66
CA SER A 21 0.88 9.98 -66.80
C SER A 21 0.09 10.21 -68.08
N GLN A 22 0.42 11.25 -68.84
CA GLN A 22 -0.02 11.44 -70.22
C GLN A 22 1.16 11.99 -71.03
N SER A 23 1.57 11.18 -72.01
CA SER A 23 1.90 11.53 -73.41
C SER A 23 3.04 12.55 -73.67
N THR A 24 3.92 12.44 -74.67
CA THR A 24 3.82 11.97 -76.06
C THR A 24 5.23 11.63 -76.57
N LEU A 25 5.41 10.54 -77.32
CA LEU A 25 6.61 10.35 -78.14
C LEU A 25 6.24 10.49 -79.62
N ASP A 26 6.53 11.67 -80.17
CA ASP A 26 6.62 11.88 -81.61
C ASP A 26 7.96 11.36 -82.15
N ALA A 27 7.91 10.94 -83.41
CA ALA A 27 8.92 10.15 -84.10
C ALA A 27 10.28 10.86 -84.32
N VAL A 28 11.30 10.01 -84.33
CA VAL A 28 12.74 10.20 -84.59
C VAL A 28 13.04 10.85 -85.95
N PRO A 29 14.14 11.61 -86.12
CA PRO A 29 14.90 11.57 -87.35
C PRO A 29 16.15 10.69 -87.18
N ALA A 30 16.30 9.75 -88.11
CA ALA A 30 17.37 8.79 -88.16
C ALA A 30 18.73 9.47 -88.36
N ALA A 31 19.65 9.23 -87.42
CA ALA A 31 21.08 9.36 -87.65
C ALA A 31 21.72 8.02 -87.25
N ALA A 32 22.34 7.37 -88.22
CA ALA A 32 22.99 6.09 -88.07
C ALA A 32 24.16 6.19 -87.08
N ALA A 33 24.05 5.47 -85.97
CA ALA A 33 25.18 5.02 -85.18
C ALA A 33 24.93 3.55 -84.85
N THR A 34 25.85 2.68 -85.26
CA THR A 34 25.91 1.28 -84.83
C THR A 34 26.14 1.25 -83.32
N ALA A 35 25.06 1.21 -82.54
CA ALA A 35 25.11 0.91 -81.12
C ALA A 35 24.66 -0.54 -80.95
N ALA A 36 25.49 -1.35 -80.28
CA ALA A 36 25.13 -2.70 -79.89
C ALA A 36 23.79 -2.68 -79.12
N THR A 37 22.82 -3.49 -79.52
CA THR A 37 21.60 -3.71 -78.73
C THR A 37 22.01 -4.40 -77.42
N PRO A 38 21.79 -3.80 -76.25
CA PRO A 38 22.09 -4.46 -74.99
C PRO A 38 21.20 -5.71 -74.85
N ASP A 39 21.78 -6.79 -74.32
CA ASP A 39 21.06 -8.04 -74.04
C ASP A 39 19.93 -7.79 -73.03
N ALA A 40 18.80 -8.49 -73.15
CA ALA A 40 17.66 -8.32 -72.24
C ALA A 40 18.04 -8.60 -70.77
N ALA A 41 19.02 -9.47 -70.52
CA ALA A 41 19.57 -9.71 -69.19
C ALA A 41 20.40 -8.52 -68.69
N ASP A 42 21.10 -7.80 -69.58
CA ASP A 42 21.83 -6.56 -69.23
C ASP A 42 20.86 -5.43 -68.87
N LEU A 43 19.75 -5.29 -69.61
CA LEU A 43 18.70 -4.33 -69.27
C LEU A 43 17.97 -4.67 -67.97
N ALA A 44 17.71 -5.96 -67.70
CA ALA A 44 17.12 -6.41 -66.45
C ALA A 44 18.08 -6.23 -65.26
N ALA A 45 19.38 -6.49 -65.45
CA ALA A 45 20.42 -6.24 -64.46
C ALA A 45 20.52 -4.75 -64.13
N ARG A 46 20.56 -3.89 -65.15
CA ARG A 46 20.59 -2.43 -65.01
C ARG A 46 19.30 -1.88 -64.38
N GLY A 47 18.14 -2.43 -64.72
CA GLY A 47 16.87 -2.10 -64.07
C GLY A 47 16.86 -2.46 -62.59
N ASN A 48 17.41 -3.62 -62.22
CA ASN A 48 17.58 -4.03 -60.82
C ASN A 48 18.60 -3.18 -60.06
N GLU A 49 19.70 -2.76 -60.70
CA GLU A 49 20.69 -1.85 -60.11
C GLU A 49 20.11 -0.46 -59.87
N VAL A 50 19.42 0.12 -60.86
CA VAL A 50 18.74 1.42 -60.72
C VAL A 50 17.66 1.38 -59.64
N THR A 51 16.94 0.27 -59.51
CA THR A 51 15.94 0.07 -58.44
C THR A 51 16.62 0.01 -57.07
N ARG A 52 17.69 -0.78 -56.89
CA ARG A 52 18.46 -0.81 -55.63
C ARG A 52 19.04 0.55 -55.27
N ASP A 53 19.59 1.29 -56.23
CA ASP A 53 20.16 2.61 -55.97
C ASP A 53 19.09 3.63 -55.56
N ARG A 54 17.86 3.48 -56.05
CA ARG A 54 16.72 4.32 -55.65
C ARG A 54 16.17 3.94 -54.27
N GLU A 55 16.20 2.67 -53.90
CA GLU A 55 15.70 2.15 -52.62
C GLU A 55 16.74 2.25 -51.47
N ARG A 56 18.04 2.30 -51.78
CA ARG A 56 19.13 2.38 -50.80
C ARG A 56 18.98 3.53 -49.79
N PRO A 57 18.63 4.77 -50.22
CA PRO A 57 18.42 5.90 -49.30
C PRO A 57 17.20 5.70 -48.38
N ALA A 58 16.13 5.06 -48.87
CA ALA A 58 14.93 4.78 -48.07
C ALA A 58 15.19 3.68 -47.04
N LEU A 59 15.97 2.66 -47.40
CA LEU A 59 16.39 1.60 -46.48
C LEU A 59 17.37 2.10 -45.41
N SER A 60 18.29 3.02 -45.75
CA SER A 60 19.17 3.64 -44.76
C SER A 60 18.39 4.53 -43.79
N GLN A 61 17.45 5.33 -44.28
CA GLN A 61 16.57 6.14 -43.41
C GLN A 61 15.75 5.25 -42.46
N ALA A 62 15.17 4.15 -42.95
CA ALA A 62 14.42 3.22 -42.11
C ALA A 62 15.31 2.50 -41.07
N ALA A 63 16.59 2.27 -41.37
CA ALA A 63 17.54 1.71 -40.42
C ALA A 63 17.91 2.73 -39.32
N ASP A 64 18.13 3.99 -39.69
CA ASP A 64 18.41 5.08 -38.76
C ASP A 64 17.22 5.35 -37.82
N GLU A 65 15.99 5.38 -38.37
CA GLU A 65 14.76 5.52 -37.59
C GLU A 65 14.58 4.36 -36.59
N ARG A 66 14.87 3.12 -37.01
CA ARG A 66 14.83 1.96 -36.11
C ARG A 66 15.89 2.04 -35.02
N ALA A 67 17.10 2.51 -35.35
CA ALA A 67 18.17 2.70 -34.37
C ALA A 67 17.79 3.77 -33.33
N MET A 68 17.19 4.89 -33.76
CA MET A 68 16.68 5.91 -32.85
C MET A 68 15.53 5.40 -31.97
N ALA A 69 14.58 4.66 -32.54
CA ALA A 69 13.48 4.07 -31.78
C ALA A 69 13.98 3.02 -30.75
N GLN A 70 14.98 2.22 -31.11
CA GLN A 70 15.63 1.27 -30.19
C GLN A 70 16.35 1.98 -29.06
N GLN A 71 17.05 3.09 -29.35
CA GLN A 71 17.70 3.91 -28.34
C GLN A 71 16.67 4.53 -27.38
N GLN A 72 15.60 5.12 -27.91
CA GLN A 72 14.52 5.70 -27.11
C GLN A 72 13.84 4.65 -26.21
N LEU A 73 13.66 3.43 -26.70
CA LEU A 73 13.13 2.33 -25.89
C LEU A 73 14.08 1.93 -24.76
N ALA A 74 15.40 1.85 -25.05
CA ALA A 74 16.40 1.55 -24.03
C ALA A 74 16.42 2.62 -22.94
N ASP A 75 16.37 3.90 -23.31
CA ASP A 75 16.33 5.03 -22.39
C ASP A 75 15.04 5.02 -21.55
N ALA A 76 13.89 4.73 -22.17
CA ALA A 76 12.62 4.61 -21.47
C ALA A 76 12.61 3.45 -20.46
N VAL A 77 13.18 2.30 -20.83
CA VAL A 77 13.31 1.15 -19.92
C VAL A 77 14.25 1.47 -18.75
N ALA A 78 15.37 2.15 -19.01
CA ALA A 78 16.30 2.58 -17.97
C ALA A 78 15.65 3.58 -17.00
N SER A 79 14.92 4.57 -17.54
CA SER A 79 14.18 5.56 -16.73
C SER A 79 13.09 4.90 -15.89
N ASN A 80 12.32 3.98 -16.47
CA ASN A 80 11.29 3.26 -15.73
C ASN A 80 11.87 2.39 -14.61
N ARG A 81 13.02 1.74 -14.86
CA ARG A 81 13.71 0.95 -13.83
C ARG A 81 14.17 1.84 -12.67
N GLN A 82 14.77 2.99 -12.98
CA GLN A 82 15.21 3.93 -11.96
C GLN A 82 14.03 4.47 -11.13
N ALA A 83 12.90 4.78 -11.76
CA ALA A 83 11.69 5.20 -11.05
C ALA A 83 11.16 4.12 -10.09
N MET A 84 11.19 2.84 -10.49
CA MET A 84 10.80 1.72 -9.63
C MET A 84 11.77 1.51 -8.47
N ASP A 85 13.08 1.65 -8.71
CA ASP A 85 14.09 1.55 -7.65
C ASP A 85 13.94 2.68 -6.62
N ASP A 86 13.67 3.91 -7.08
CA ASP A 86 13.42 5.08 -6.22
C ASP A 86 12.13 4.92 -5.40
N GLU A 87 11.06 4.39 -6.00
CA GLU A 87 9.80 4.11 -5.29
C GLU A 87 9.98 3.02 -4.24
N ALA A 88 10.68 1.94 -4.57
CA ALA A 88 11.01 0.87 -3.62
C ALA A 88 11.86 1.38 -2.46
N ALA A 89 12.83 2.26 -2.72
CA ALA A 89 13.65 2.88 -1.68
C ALA A 89 12.82 3.77 -0.75
N ARG A 90 11.89 4.58 -1.29
CA ARG A 90 10.97 5.40 -0.49
C ARG A 90 10.04 4.54 0.37
N ALA A 91 9.44 3.50 -0.21
CA ALA A 91 8.57 2.59 0.52
C ALA A 91 9.31 1.86 1.65
N ALA A 92 10.57 1.46 1.42
CA ALA A 92 11.42 0.87 2.46
C ALA A 92 11.75 1.87 3.59
N ALA A 93 12.03 3.13 3.25
CA ALA A 93 12.28 4.18 4.23
C ALA A 93 11.02 4.50 5.07
N ASP A 94 9.85 4.60 4.43
CA ASP A 94 8.56 4.83 5.10
C ASP A 94 8.23 3.67 6.05
N LYS A 95 8.44 2.42 5.61
CA LYS A 95 8.27 1.24 6.47
C LYS A 95 9.23 1.28 7.66
N ALA A 96 10.51 1.59 7.44
CA ALA A 96 11.49 1.68 8.52
C ALA A 96 11.14 2.80 9.53
N ALA A 97 10.62 3.94 9.04
CA ALA A 97 10.15 5.03 9.89
C ALA A 97 8.92 4.62 10.71
N ALA A 98 7.95 3.91 10.10
CA ALA A 98 6.78 3.38 10.79
C ALA A 98 7.15 2.34 11.85
N ASP A 99 8.03 1.39 11.52
CA ASP A 99 8.53 0.37 12.45
C ASP A 99 9.28 1.03 13.63
N LYS A 100 10.10 2.05 13.35
CA LYS A 100 10.78 2.83 14.39
C LYS A 100 9.79 3.58 15.27
N ALA A 101 8.77 4.23 14.71
CA ALA A 101 7.75 4.95 15.47
C ALA A 101 6.94 3.99 16.36
N ALA A 102 6.61 2.79 15.86
CA ALA A 102 5.95 1.76 16.65
C ALA A 102 6.83 1.25 17.79
N ALA A 103 8.13 1.03 17.54
CA ALA A 103 9.09 0.64 18.57
C ALA A 103 9.29 1.73 19.63
N ASP A 104 9.41 3.00 19.22
CA ASP A 104 9.54 4.14 20.13
C ASP A 104 8.28 4.29 21.01
N LYS A 105 7.08 4.11 20.43
CA LYS A 105 5.82 4.10 21.20
C LYS A 105 5.77 2.95 22.20
N ALA A 106 6.13 1.73 21.78
CA ALA A 106 6.17 0.57 22.68
C ALA A 106 7.18 0.76 23.81
N ALA A 107 8.34 1.37 23.54
CA ALA A 107 9.34 1.70 24.54
C ALA A 107 8.85 2.79 25.51
N ALA A 108 8.14 3.81 25.01
CA ALA A 108 7.55 4.85 25.85
C ALA A 108 6.43 4.28 26.75
N ASP A 109 5.56 3.43 26.21
CA ASP A 109 4.51 2.75 26.97
C ASP A 109 5.12 1.83 28.05
N LYS A 110 6.18 1.09 27.72
CA LYS A 110 6.93 0.29 28.68
C LYS A 110 7.60 1.14 29.76
N ALA A 111 8.22 2.26 29.40
CA ALA A 111 8.85 3.16 30.35
C ALA A 111 7.82 3.83 31.28
N ALA A 112 6.62 4.13 30.77
CA ALA A 112 5.50 4.62 31.57
C ALA A 112 4.98 3.54 32.52
N ALA A 113 4.86 2.29 32.07
CA ALA A 113 4.51 1.14 32.92
C ALA A 113 5.56 0.87 34.00
N ASP A 114 6.85 0.91 33.64
CA ASP A 114 7.97 0.75 34.58
C ASP A 114 8.01 1.91 35.59
N LYS A 115 7.72 3.15 35.15
CA LYS A 115 7.55 4.29 36.08
C LYS A 115 6.32 4.13 36.96
N ALA A 116 5.19 3.62 36.46
CA ALA A 116 4.01 3.37 37.28
C ALA A 116 4.26 2.27 38.32
N ALA A 117 5.08 1.27 37.97
CA ALA A 117 5.55 0.24 38.88
C ALA A 117 6.57 0.77 39.91
N ALA A 118 7.49 1.64 39.49
CA ALA A 118 8.54 2.21 40.34
C ALA A 118 8.09 3.38 41.22
N SER A 119 7.04 4.12 40.82
CA SER A 119 6.52 5.28 41.56
C SER A 119 5.61 4.91 42.74
N GLY A 120 5.42 3.61 43.00
CA GLY A 120 4.60 3.18 44.13
C GLY A 120 3.19 3.78 44.08
N ALA A 121 2.51 3.69 42.92
CA ALA A 121 1.05 3.75 42.90
C ALA A 121 0.60 2.62 43.85
N GLY A 122 0.27 3.03 45.09
CA GLY A 122 0.46 2.23 46.30
C GLY A 122 -0.10 0.83 46.13
N SER A 123 0.59 -0.18 46.67
CA SER A 123 0.21 -1.60 46.61
C SER A 123 -1.31 -1.74 46.73
N TYR A 124 -2.00 -1.79 45.59
CA TYR A 124 -3.43 -1.88 45.59
C TYR A 124 -3.75 -3.27 46.10
N SER A 125 -4.32 -3.32 47.29
CA SER A 125 -4.69 -4.56 47.97
C SER A 125 -6.18 -4.56 48.24
N GLY A 126 -6.74 -5.76 48.39
CA GLY A 126 -8.17 -5.98 48.54
C GLY A 126 -8.77 -6.72 47.35
N ALA A 127 -10.11 -6.71 47.27
CA ALA A 127 -10.83 -7.38 46.19
C ALA A 127 -10.52 -6.71 44.83
N PRO A 128 -10.41 -7.46 43.74
CA PRO A 128 -10.12 -6.91 42.41
C PRO A 128 -11.05 -5.78 41.97
N ARG A 129 -12.34 -5.86 42.32
CA ARG A 129 -13.32 -4.81 42.06
C ARG A 129 -12.97 -3.49 42.74
N ASP A 130 -12.60 -3.53 44.02
CA ASP A 130 -12.24 -2.32 44.79
C ASP A 130 -10.94 -1.70 44.30
N ILE A 131 -9.99 -2.56 43.90
CA ILE A 131 -8.75 -2.13 43.24
C ILE A 131 -9.09 -1.41 41.94
N ALA A 132 -9.98 -1.97 41.12
CA ALA A 132 -10.36 -1.37 39.84
C ALA A 132 -11.05 -0.03 39.98
N GLN A 133 -11.89 0.17 41.01
CA GLN A 133 -12.49 1.48 41.27
C GLN A 133 -11.43 2.53 41.57
N LYS A 134 -10.46 2.19 42.44
CA LYS A 134 -9.36 3.09 42.80
C LYS A 134 -8.47 3.41 41.60
N VAL A 135 -8.12 2.40 40.79
CA VAL A 135 -7.32 2.58 39.57
C VAL A 135 -8.07 3.42 38.54
N ALA A 136 -9.36 3.15 38.31
CA ALA A 136 -10.18 3.93 37.38
C ALA A 136 -10.23 5.41 37.77
N GLN A 137 -10.38 5.71 39.07
CA GLN A 137 -10.39 7.08 39.56
C GLN A 137 -9.00 7.73 39.47
N ALA A 138 -7.97 7.06 39.98
CA ALA A 138 -6.63 7.63 40.13
C ALA A 138 -5.86 7.76 38.80
N GLU A 139 -6.01 6.79 37.91
CA GLU A 139 -5.20 6.71 36.68
C GLU A 139 -5.98 7.14 35.43
N PHE A 140 -7.33 7.07 35.44
CA PHE A 140 -8.17 7.38 34.28
C PHE A 140 -9.13 8.56 34.50
N GLY A 141 -9.23 9.08 35.73
CA GLY A 141 -10.19 10.14 36.07
C GLY A 141 -11.66 9.70 35.99
N TRP A 142 -11.92 8.40 35.99
CA TRP A 142 -13.26 7.84 35.92
C TRP A 142 -13.82 7.64 37.31
N GLY A 143 -14.78 8.50 37.67
CA GLY A 143 -15.55 8.36 38.91
C GLY A 143 -16.62 7.26 38.85
N ASP A 144 -17.42 7.17 39.91
CA ASP A 144 -18.36 6.06 40.16
C ASP A 144 -19.32 5.76 39.00
N ALA A 145 -19.81 6.79 38.30
CA ALA A 145 -20.72 6.59 37.17
C ALA A 145 -20.09 5.77 36.04
N GLN A 146 -18.83 6.04 35.69
CA GLN A 146 -18.09 5.27 34.70
C GLN A 146 -17.73 3.89 35.26
N PHE A 147 -17.31 3.83 36.52
CA PHE A 147 -16.97 2.56 37.15
C PHE A 147 -18.16 1.58 37.20
N GLN A 148 -19.38 2.05 37.44
CA GLN A 148 -20.58 1.19 37.39
C GLN A 148 -20.81 0.54 36.02
N CYS A 149 -20.48 1.25 34.93
CA CYS A 149 -20.53 0.67 33.59
C CYS A 149 -19.42 -0.37 33.39
N TYR A 150 -18.20 -0.10 33.87
CA TYR A 150 -17.10 -1.06 33.82
C TYR A 150 -17.39 -2.32 34.64
N ASP A 151 -17.96 -2.15 35.84
CA ASP A 151 -18.36 -3.24 36.72
C ASP A 151 -19.34 -4.19 36.04
N LYS A 152 -20.34 -3.67 35.33
CA LYS A 152 -21.26 -4.48 34.53
C LYS A 152 -20.53 -5.26 33.43
N ILE A 153 -19.56 -4.65 32.75
CA ILE A 153 -18.77 -5.37 31.74
C ILE A 153 -18.07 -6.55 32.41
N ILE A 154 -17.24 -6.27 33.44
CA ILE A 154 -16.37 -7.28 34.06
C ILE A 154 -17.16 -8.37 34.80
N MET A 155 -18.31 -8.04 35.39
CA MET A 155 -19.19 -9.05 35.99
C MET A 155 -19.62 -10.10 34.95
N HIS A 156 -19.90 -9.70 33.71
CA HIS A 156 -20.24 -10.64 32.64
C HIS A 156 -19.03 -11.39 32.07
N GLU A 157 -17.82 -10.82 32.18
CA GLU A 157 -16.60 -11.42 31.63
C GLU A 157 -16.02 -12.49 32.58
N SER A 158 -15.88 -12.16 33.86
CA SER A 158 -15.09 -12.98 34.79
C SER A 158 -15.62 -13.02 36.22
N GLU A 159 -16.68 -12.28 36.53
CA GLU A 159 -17.12 -12.07 37.92
C GLU A 159 -15.96 -11.59 38.82
N TRP A 160 -15.07 -10.75 38.25
CA TRP A 160 -13.85 -10.24 38.88
C TRP A 160 -12.81 -11.30 39.26
N ASN A 161 -12.89 -12.53 38.74
CA ASN A 161 -11.91 -13.59 39.00
C ASN A 161 -10.63 -13.40 38.15
N PRO A 162 -9.45 -13.14 38.76
CA PRO A 162 -8.19 -12.94 38.03
C PRO A 162 -7.61 -14.21 37.40
N SER A 163 -8.15 -15.38 37.76
CA SER A 163 -7.78 -16.67 37.20
C SER A 163 -8.83 -17.20 36.22
N ALA A 164 -9.89 -16.44 35.92
CA ALA A 164 -10.94 -16.85 35.00
C ALA A 164 -10.35 -17.21 33.64
N THR A 165 -10.63 -18.42 33.17
CA THR A 165 -10.21 -18.90 31.86
C THR A 165 -11.43 -19.45 31.14
N ASN A 166 -11.76 -18.90 29.98
CA ASN A 166 -12.79 -19.47 29.13
C ASN A 166 -12.21 -20.72 28.43
N PRO A 167 -12.76 -21.93 28.66
CA PRO A 167 -12.19 -23.16 28.13
C PRO A 167 -12.35 -23.30 26.61
N SER A 168 -13.35 -22.63 26.01
CA SER A 168 -13.59 -22.71 24.57
C SER A 168 -12.70 -21.74 23.77
N SER A 169 -12.48 -20.53 24.28
CA SER A 169 -11.73 -19.48 23.56
C SER A 169 -10.31 -19.28 24.06
N GLY A 170 -9.99 -19.68 25.29
CA GLY A 170 -8.73 -19.37 25.96
C GLY A 170 -8.61 -17.94 26.48
N ALA A 171 -9.70 -17.16 26.46
CA ALA A 171 -9.75 -15.82 27.06
C ALA A 171 -9.41 -15.89 28.56
N TYR A 172 -8.61 -14.94 29.06
CA TYR A 172 -7.99 -15.05 30.39
C TYR A 172 -8.11 -13.79 31.23
N GLY A 173 -8.27 -14.00 32.54
CA GLY A 173 -8.20 -12.98 33.58
C GLY A 173 -9.45 -12.11 33.70
N ILE A 174 -9.36 -11.07 34.52
CA ILE A 174 -10.44 -10.12 34.80
C ILE A 174 -11.09 -9.58 33.52
N PRO A 175 -10.33 -9.07 32.52
CA PRO A 175 -10.93 -8.49 31.32
C PRO A 175 -11.25 -9.52 30.22
N GLN A 176 -11.00 -10.82 30.46
CA GLN A 176 -11.11 -11.89 29.45
C GLN A 176 -10.34 -11.58 28.16
N ALA A 177 -9.05 -11.23 28.30
CA ALA A 177 -8.21 -10.87 27.16
C ALA A 177 -7.91 -12.07 26.24
N LEU A 178 -7.97 -11.85 24.92
CA LEU A 178 -7.67 -12.85 23.90
C LEU A 178 -6.61 -12.37 22.87
N PRO A 179 -5.41 -13.01 22.82
CA PRO A 179 -4.85 -13.88 23.84
C PRO A 179 -4.52 -13.11 25.13
N GLY A 180 -4.52 -13.81 26.28
CA GLY A 180 -4.20 -13.22 27.58
C GLY A 180 -2.82 -12.54 27.64
N SER A 181 -1.86 -13.00 26.83
CA SER A 181 -0.51 -12.44 26.73
C SER A 181 -0.48 -10.96 26.33
N LYS A 182 -1.54 -10.41 25.74
CA LYS A 182 -1.66 -8.97 25.46
C LYS A 182 -1.54 -8.12 26.73
N MET A 183 -1.92 -8.66 27.89
CA MET A 183 -1.80 -7.96 29.18
C MET A 183 -0.34 -7.71 29.59
N ALA A 184 0.64 -8.37 28.95
CA ALA A 184 2.06 -8.14 29.20
C ALA A 184 2.50 -6.69 28.91
N SER A 185 1.75 -5.95 28.09
CA SER A 185 2.03 -4.52 27.85
C SER A 185 1.79 -3.65 29.08
N ALA A 186 0.98 -4.11 30.05
CA ALA A 186 0.74 -3.42 31.31
C ALA A 186 1.67 -3.88 32.45
N GLY A 187 2.35 -5.02 32.27
CA GLY A 187 3.27 -5.59 33.27
C GLY A 187 3.59 -7.07 33.01
N ALA A 188 4.82 -7.48 33.29
CA ALA A 188 5.28 -8.86 33.05
C ALA A 188 4.58 -9.91 33.94
N ASP A 189 4.01 -9.48 35.07
CA ASP A 189 3.29 -10.28 36.07
C ASP A 189 1.78 -10.41 35.79
N TRP A 190 1.32 -10.01 34.60
CA TRP A 190 -0.09 -10.00 34.18
C TRP A 190 -0.85 -11.29 34.45
N ARG A 191 -0.14 -12.43 34.46
CA ARG A 191 -0.77 -13.73 34.62
C ARG A 191 -1.31 -13.96 36.03
N THR A 192 -0.79 -13.29 37.05
CA THR A 192 -1.22 -13.51 38.44
C THR A 192 -1.56 -12.22 39.17
N ASN A 193 -1.14 -11.07 38.66
CA ASN A 193 -1.38 -9.79 39.31
C ASN A 193 -2.71 -9.14 38.81
N PRO A 194 -3.75 -9.04 39.67
CA PRO A 194 -5.01 -8.42 39.28
C PRO A 194 -4.86 -6.93 38.94
N VAL A 195 -3.94 -6.21 39.57
CA VAL A 195 -3.68 -4.79 39.27
C VAL A 195 -3.23 -4.63 37.82
N THR A 196 -2.32 -5.50 37.36
CA THR A 196 -1.83 -5.51 35.99
C THR A 196 -2.96 -5.82 35.00
N GLN A 197 -3.81 -6.80 35.31
CA GLN A 197 -4.97 -7.13 34.48
C GLN A 197 -5.99 -5.98 34.40
N ILE A 198 -6.24 -5.30 35.53
CA ILE A 198 -7.16 -4.15 35.65
C ILE A 198 -6.65 -2.96 34.85
N ARG A 199 -5.37 -2.61 34.98
CA ARG A 199 -4.74 -1.52 34.21
C ARG A 199 -4.86 -1.76 32.72
N TRP A 200 -4.57 -2.99 32.28
CA TRP A 200 -4.73 -3.35 30.89
C TRP A 200 -6.18 -3.24 30.42
N GLY A 201 -7.14 -3.77 31.19
CA GLY A 201 -8.57 -3.72 30.85
C GLY A 201 -9.12 -2.30 30.75
N LEU A 202 -8.81 -1.43 31.72
CA LEU A 202 -9.20 -0.01 31.70
C LEU A 202 -8.54 0.74 30.53
N GLY A 203 -7.26 0.46 30.25
CA GLY A 203 -6.55 0.99 29.08
C GLY A 203 -7.22 0.59 27.77
N TYR A 204 -7.55 -0.69 27.61
CA TYR A 204 -8.25 -1.20 26.44
C TYR A 204 -9.61 -0.51 26.24
N VAL A 205 -10.39 -0.33 27.32
CA VAL A 205 -11.66 0.40 27.27
C VAL A 205 -11.46 1.84 26.80
N LYS A 206 -10.46 2.53 27.34
CA LYS A 206 -10.13 3.91 26.95
C LYS A 206 -9.78 4.00 25.47
N ASP A 207 -8.91 3.12 24.99
CA ASP A 207 -8.38 3.19 23.63
C ASP A 207 -9.43 2.80 22.58
N ARG A 208 -10.34 1.88 22.90
CA ARG A 208 -11.33 1.34 21.95
C ARG A 208 -12.68 2.04 21.99
N TYR A 209 -13.11 2.47 23.17
CA TYR A 209 -14.45 3.02 23.40
C TYR A 209 -14.45 4.44 23.93
N GLY A 210 -13.30 4.96 24.37
CA GLY A 210 -13.18 6.27 25.02
C GLY A 210 -13.57 6.24 26.50
N SER A 211 -14.67 5.57 26.87
CA SER A 211 -15.13 5.45 28.26
C SER A 211 -15.86 4.14 28.57
N PRO A 212 -15.90 3.71 29.84
CA PRO A 212 -16.63 2.51 30.26
C PRO A 212 -18.12 2.50 29.89
N CYS A 213 -18.81 3.63 30.02
CA CYS A 213 -20.23 3.67 29.66
C CYS A 213 -20.47 3.57 28.16
N GLN A 214 -19.55 4.10 27.33
CA GLN A 214 -19.59 3.86 25.88
C GLN A 214 -19.33 2.38 25.55
N ALA A 215 -18.36 1.75 26.22
CA ALA A 215 -18.10 0.31 26.08
C ALA A 215 -19.31 -0.53 26.50
N TRP A 216 -19.96 -0.21 27.61
CA TRP A 216 -21.15 -0.92 28.09
C TRP A 216 -22.33 -0.76 27.14
N SER A 217 -22.56 0.45 26.62
CA SER A 217 -23.60 0.69 25.60
C SER A 217 -23.33 -0.14 24.34
N PHE A 218 -22.07 -0.21 23.91
CA PHE A 218 -21.67 -1.01 22.77
C PHE A 218 -21.91 -2.51 23.01
N LYS A 219 -21.44 -3.02 24.16
CA LYS A 219 -21.61 -4.42 24.59
C LYS A 219 -23.07 -4.83 24.68
N SER A 220 -23.91 -3.98 25.25
CA SER A 220 -25.35 -4.25 25.38
C SER A 220 -26.04 -4.40 24.02
N ALA A 221 -25.54 -3.73 22.98
CA ALA A 221 -26.08 -3.82 21.63
C ALA A 221 -25.51 -4.98 20.80
N HIS A 222 -24.24 -5.36 21.01
CA HIS A 222 -23.54 -6.30 20.12
C HIS A 222 -23.14 -7.63 20.77
N GLY A 223 -23.20 -7.74 22.09
CA GLY A 223 -22.79 -8.92 22.85
C GLY A 223 -21.27 -9.05 23.06
N TRP A 224 -20.46 -8.09 22.60
CA TRP A 224 -19.00 -8.06 22.77
C TRP A 224 -18.49 -6.65 23.06
N TYR A 225 -17.27 -6.54 23.61
CA TYR A 225 -16.51 -5.30 23.76
C TYR A 225 -15.00 -5.59 23.57
#